data_AF-A0A1A7ZM10-F1
#
_entry.id   AF-A0A1A7ZM10-F1
#
_cell.length_a   1.000
_cell.length_b   1.000
_cell.length_c   1.000
_cell.angle_alpha   90.00
_cell.angle_beta   90.00
_cell.angle_gamma   90.00
#
_symmetry.space_group_name_H-M   'P 1'
#
loop_
_entity.id
_entity.type
_entity.pdbx_description
1 polymer ?
#
loop_
_entity_poly.entity_id
_entity_poly.type
_entity_poly.pdbx_seq_one_letter_code
_entity_poly.pdbx_strand_id
1 'polypeptide(L)'
;ASWVLVALGWIFIPVYISSGVVTMPEYLAKRFGGSRIRIYMSVLSLILYIFTKVSTDMFSGALFIQVSLGWDLYLSTGILLLVTAIYTVAGGLAAVIYTDALQTLIMVGGAFSLMFIAFSKVGWYEGLVDHYMTSVPMVTVANTTCHIPRHDAFHMFRDPISGDLPWPGLVFGLTVLATWVWCTDQ
;
A
#
# COMPACT_ATOMS: atom_id res chain seq x y z
N ALA A 1 -3.23 8.43 8.29
CA ALA A 1 -1.91 7.82 7.96
C ALA A 1 -0.76 8.78 8.18
N SER A 2 -0.78 10.00 7.62
CA SER A 2 0.36 10.95 7.69
C SER A 2 0.85 11.25 9.10
N TRP A 3 -0.06 11.39 10.07
CA TRP A 3 0.31 11.61 11.47
C TRP A 3 0.98 10.38 12.13
N VAL A 4 0.66 9.17 11.68
CA VAL A 4 1.28 7.93 12.16
C VAL A 4 2.72 7.85 11.68
N LEU A 5 3.02 8.29 10.45
CA LEU A 5 4.38 8.38 9.93
C LEU A 5 5.24 9.38 10.74
N VAL A 6 4.65 10.51 11.14
CA VAL A 6 5.32 11.46 12.04
C VAL A 6 5.58 10.82 13.40
N ALA A 7 4.58 10.13 13.96
CA ALA A 7 4.73 9.41 15.22
C ALA A 7 5.78 8.29 15.14
N LEU A 8 5.87 7.58 14.02
CA LEU A 8 6.91 6.60 13.74
C LEU A 8 8.29 7.23 13.83
N GLY A 9 8.50 8.35 13.13
CA GLY A 9 9.78 9.04 13.10
C GLY A 9 10.23 9.54 14.48
N TRP A 10 9.31 10.07 15.26
CA TRP A 10 9.63 10.72 16.54
C TRP A 10 9.58 9.80 17.76
N ILE A 11 8.75 8.76 17.74
CA ILE A 11 8.50 7.90 18.90
C ILE A 11 9.09 6.50 18.68
N PHE A 12 8.77 5.86 17.56
CA PHE A 12 9.14 4.46 17.34
C PHE A 12 10.61 4.28 16.93
N ILE A 13 11.11 5.08 16.00
CA ILE A 13 12.52 5.04 15.56
C ILE A 13 13.52 5.17 16.72
N PRO A 14 13.44 6.18 17.62
CA PRO A 14 14.40 6.29 18.72
C PRO A 14 14.34 5.11 19.70
N VAL A 15 13.15 4.52 19.89
CA VAL A 15 12.99 3.30 20.71
C VAL A 15 13.66 2.09 20.07
N TYR A 16 13.55 1.92 18.75
CA TYR A 16 14.22 0.81 18.05
C TYR A 16 15.75 0.95 18.05
N ILE A 17 16.24 2.17 17.80
CA ILE A 17 17.68 2.45 17.81
C ILE A 17 18.26 2.23 19.22
N SER A 18 17.61 2.74 20.27
CA SER A 18 18.07 2.53 21.66
C SER A 18 18.02 1.06 22.10
N SER A 19 17.10 0.27 21.54
CA SER A 19 17.01 -1.18 21.82
C SER A 19 18.02 -2.02 21.03
N GLY A 20 18.69 -1.45 20.03
CA GLY A 20 19.66 -2.14 19.17
C GLY A 20 19.07 -3.38 18.51
N VAL A 21 17.85 -3.25 17.97
CA VAL A 21 17.11 -4.32 17.29
C VAL A 21 16.84 -3.93 15.86
N VAL A 22 16.91 -4.90 14.96
CA VAL A 22 16.72 -4.67 13.51
C VAL A 22 15.36 -5.18 13.04
N THR A 23 14.72 -6.07 13.79
CA THR A 23 13.43 -6.68 13.43
C THR A 23 12.42 -6.61 14.57
N MET A 24 11.13 -6.50 14.23
CA MET A 24 10.05 -6.47 15.22
C MET A 24 9.97 -7.73 16.12
N PRO A 25 10.08 -8.97 15.57
CA PRO A 25 10.11 -10.17 16.40
C PRO A 25 11.28 -10.20 17.39
N GLU A 26 12.43 -9.62 17.02
CA GLU A 26 13.59 -9.50 17.91
C GLU A 26 13.36 -8.49 19.03
N TYR A 27 12.71 -7.36 18.73
CA TYR A 27 12.26 -6.41 19.76
C TYR A 27 11.33 -7.07 20.78
N LEU A 28 10.32 -7.81 20.31
CA LEU A 28 9.39 -8.54 21.17
C LEU A 28 10.11 -9.58 22.03
N ALA A 29 11.09 -10.28 21.45
CA ALA A 29 11.90 -11.26 22.19
C ALA A 29 12.75 -10.62 23.29
N LYS A 30 13.38 -9.47 23.04
CA LYS A 30 14.14 -8.74 24.07
C LYS A 30 13.24 -8.22 25.20
N ARG A 31 12.02 -7.78 24.86
CA ARG A 31 11.08 -7.20 25.84
C ARG A 31 10.36 -8.25 26.70
N PHE A 32 9.86 -9.32 26.10
CA PHE A 32 9.05 -10.33 26.80
C PHE A 32 9.89 -11.54 27.27
N GLY A 33 11.12 -11.66 26.80
CA GLY A 33 12.02 -12.78 27.11
C GLY A 33 11.65 -14.05 26.33
N GLY A 34 12.67 -14.86 26.04
CA GLY A 34 12.49 -16.21 25.49
C GLY A 34 12.82 -16.33 23.98
N SER A 35 13.85 -17.13 23.69
CA SER A 35 14.26 -17.47 22.32
C SER A 35 13.18 -18.22 21.52
N ARG A 36 12.35 -19.03 22.21
CA ARG A 36 11.27 -19.81 21.57
C ARG A 36 10.18 -18.92 20.97
N ILE A 37 9.80 -17.85 21.66
CA ILE A 37 8.77 -16.90 21.20
C ILE A 37 9.28 -16.12 19.99
N ARG A 38 10.56 -15.73 19.98
CA ARG A 38 11.22 -15.09 18.83
C ARG A 38 11.08 -15.94 17.57
N ILE A 39 11.48 -17.20 17.66
CA ILE A 39 11.48 -18.12 16.51
C ILE A 39 10.06 -18.33 16.02
N TYR A 40 9.11 -18.60 16.93
CA TYR A 40 7.72 -18.81 16.56
C TYR A 40 7.12 -17.59 15.85
N MET A 41 7.27 -16.39 16.42
CA MET A 41 6.73 -15.16 15.83
C MET A 41 7.40 -14.82 14.50
N SER A 42 8.71 -15.02 14.37
CA SER A 42 9.45 -14.75 13.12
C SER A 42 9.03 -15.70 12.00
N VAL A 43 8.86 -16.98 12.30
CA VAL A 43 8.40 -17.97 11.31
C VAL A 43 6.97 -17.69 10.90
N LEU A 44 6.09 -17.41 11.87
CA LEU A 44 4.70 -17.05 11.60
C LEU A 44 4.59 -15.80 10.72
N SER A 45 5.33 -14.73 11.07
CA SER A 45 5.32 -13.48 10.29
C SER A 45 5.85 -13.69 8.88
N LEU A 46 6.93 -14.47 8.72
CA LEU A 46 7.51 -14.77 7.41
C LEU A 46 6.52 -15.52 6.52
N ILE A 47 5.86 -16.56 7.05
CA ILE A 47 4.84 -17.31 6.33
C ILE A 47 3.69 -16.40 5.92
N LEU A 48 3.14 -15.62 6.85
CA LEU A 48 2.04 -14.70 6.57
C LEU A 48 2.43 -13.65 5.50
N TYR A 49 3.65 -13.14 5.54
CA TYR A 49 4.15 -12.15 4.60
C TYR A 49 4.26 -12.73 3.18
N ILE A 50 4.82 -13.94 3.03
CA ILE A 50 4.94 -14.62 1.74
C ILE A 50 3.55 -14.89 1.14
N PHE A 51 2.65 -15.49 1.92
CA PHE A 51 1.33 -15.86 1.40
C PHE A 51 0.43 -14.65 1.10
N THR A 52 0.49 -13.61 1.93
CA THR A 52 -0.43 -12.48 1.83
C THR A 52 0.11 -11.37 0.94
N LYS A 53 1.31 -10.85 1.24
CA LYS A 53 1.87 -9.66 0.60
C LYS A 53 2.51 -10.03 -0.74
N VAL A 54 3.50 -10.92 -0.71
CA VAL A 54 4.26 -11.30 -1.91
C VAL A 54 3.36 -11.87 -2.99
N SER A 55 2.41 -12.74 -2.65
CA SER A 55 1.44 -13.28 -3.62
C SER A 55 0.58 -12.20 -4.28
N THR A 56 0.10 -11.21 -3.50
CA THR A 56 -0.74 -10.12 -4.02
C THR A 56 0.06 -9.22 -4.95
N ASP A 57 1.29 -8.89 -4.57
CA ASP A 57 2.18 -8.04 -5.38
C ASP A 57 2.56 -8.72 -6.69
N MET A 58 2.88 -10.02 -6.63
CA MET A 58 3.16 -10.81 -7.83
C MET A 58 1.96 -10.92 -8.75
N PHE A 59 0.77 -11.18 -8.20
CA PHE A 59 -0.45 -11.27 -8.99
C PHE A 59 -0.79 -9.94 -9.67
N SER A 60 -0.69 -8.82 -8.93
CA SER A 60 -0.87 -7.48 -9.47
C SER A 60 0.14 -7.19 -10.60
N GLY A 61 1.41 -7.54 -10.41
CA GLY A 61 2.45 -7.40 -11.44
C GLY A 61 2.20 -8.25 -12.69
N ALA A 62 1.78 -9.51 -12.51
CA ALA A 62 1.45 -10.40 -13.63
C ALA A 62 0.23 -9.90 -14.42
N LEU A 63 -0.80 -9.42 -13.72
CA LEU A 63 -1.99 -8.85 -14.35
C LEU A 63 -1.64 -7.58 -15.15
N PHE A 64 -0.75 -6.73 -14.63
CA PHE A 64 -0.27 -5.56 -15.35
C PHE A 64 0.43 -5.93 -16.66
N ILE A 65 1.30 -6.96 -16.64
CA ILE A 65 1.96 -7.49 -17.84
C ILE A 65 0.93 -8.04 -18.84
N GLN A 66 -0.03 -8.83 -18.36
CA GLN A 66 -1.09 -9.39 -19.20
C GLN A 66 -1.91 -8.29 -19.89
N VAL A 67 -2.32 -7.24 -19.17
CA VAL A 67 -3.10 -6.13 -19.73
C VAL A 67 -2.28 -5.31 -20.73
N SER A 68 -0.97 -5.17 -20.49
CA SER A 68 -0.09 -4.35 -21.33
C SER A 68 0.40 -5.07 -22.61
N LEU A 69 0.73 -6.35 -22.50
CA LEU A 69 1.38 -7.14 -23.56
C LEU A 69 0.48 -8.24 -24.14
N GLY A 70 -0.66 -8.54 -23.51
CA GLY A 70 -1.60 -9.58 -23.95
C GLY A 70 -1.11 -11.02 -23.70
N TRP A 71 -0.07 -11.21 -22.88
CA TRP A 71 0.53 -12.53 -22.62
C TRP A 71 -0.28 -13.36 -21.62
N ASP A 72 -0.09 -14.68 -21.66
CA ASP A 72 -0.65 -15.57 -20.65
C ASP A 72 -0.16 -15.22 -19.25
N LEU A 73 -1.08 -15.26 -18.29
CA LEU A 73 -0.80 -14.90 -16.90
C LEU A 73 0.28 -15.81 -16.29
N TYR A 74 0.28 -17.10 -16.62
CA TYR A 74 1.29 -18.05 -16.14
C TYR A 74 2.69 -17.74 -16.65
N LEU A 75 2.81 -17.37 -17.93
CA LEU A 75 4.09 -16.99 -18.54
C LEU A 75 4.59 -15.66 -17.95
N SER A 76 3.69 -14.70 -17.76
CA SER A 76 3.98 -13.39 -17.15
C SER A 76 4.51 -13.52 -15.71
N THR A 77 3.85 -14.35 -14.89
CA THR A 77 4.31 -14.63 -13.51
C THR A 77 5.67 -15.31 -13.49
N GLY A 78 5.91 -16.26 -14.39
CA GLY A 78 7.19 -16.98 -14.48
C GLY A 78 8.37 -16.06 -14.81
N ILE A 79 8.19 -15.16 -15.79
CA ILE A 79 9.20 -14.17 -16.16
C ILE A 79 9.44 -13.17 -15.03
N LEU A 80 8.38 -12.66 -14.41
CA LEU A 80 8.48 -11.70 -13.32
C LEU A 80 9.22 -12.28 -12.11
N LEU A 81 8.93 -13.53 -11.74
CA LEU A 81 9.68 -14.27 -10.70
C LEU A 81 11.15 -14.43 -11.06
N LEU A 82 11.45 -14.84 -12.28
CA LEU A 82 12.80 -15.12 -12.72
C LEU A 82 13.66 -13.86 -12.70
N VAL A 83 13.15 -12.75 -13.25
CA VAL A 83 13.85 -11.45 -13.22
C VAL A 83 14.05 -10.99 -11.78
N THR A 84 13.00 -11.09 -10.95
CA THR A 84 13.06 -10.73 -9.53
C THR A 84 14.09 -11.52 -8.75
N ALA A 85 14.14 -12.84 -8.95
CA ALA A 85 15.12 -13.70 -8.33
C ALA A 85 16.55 -13.35 -8.76
N ILE A 86 16.79 -13.12 -10.06
CA ILE A 86 18.13 -12.82 -10.58
C ILE A 86 18.69 -11.54 -9.95
N TYR A 87 17.96 -10.43 -10.00
CA TYR A 87 18.50 -9.17 -9.47
C TYR A 87 18.62 -9.20 -7.94
N THR A 88 17.72 -9.91 -7.24
CA THR A 88 17.78 -10.04 -5.77
C THR A 88 19.00 -10.85 -5.34
N VAL A 89 19.27 -11.97 -6.00
CA VAL A 89 20.42 -12.84 -5.69
C VAL A 89 21.74 -12.17 -6.08
N ALA A 90 21.80 -11.48 -7.22
CA ALA A 90 23.02 -10.85 -7.70
C ALA A 90 23.42 -9.61 -6.89
N GLY A 91 22.43 -8.84 -6.40
CA GLY A 91 22.67 -7.54 -5.80
C GLY A 91 22.73 -7.49 -4.27
N GLY A 92 22.10 -8.46 -3.58
CA GLY A 92 21.98 -8.44 -2.13
C GLY A 92 21.15 -7.26 -1.59
N LEU A 93 21.12 -7.07 -0.27
CA LEU A 93 20.28 -6.05 0.39
C LEU A 93 20.58 -4.62 -0.10
N ALA A 94 21.85 -4.29 -0.37
CA ALA A 94 22.23 -2.96 -0.80
C ALA A 94 21.67 -2.61 -2.18
N ALA A 95 21.74 -3.54 -3.15
CA ALA A 95 21.19 -3.30 -4.48
C ALA A 95 19.66 -3.11 -4.42
N VAL A 96 18.97 -3.91 -3.60
CA VAL A 96 17.52 -3.81 -3.42
C VAL A 96 17.12 -2.41 -2.93
N ILE A 97 17.86 -1.85 -1.96
CA ILE A 97 17.61 -0.50 -1.43
C ILE A 97 17.81 0.56 -2.52
N TYR A 98 18.87 0.45 -3.33
CA TYR A 98 19.10 1.40 -4.42
C TYR A 98 18.04 1.31 -5.52
N THR A 99 17.60 0.10 -5.87
CA THR A 99 16.53 -0.08 -6.86
C THR A 99 15.19 0.44 -6.35
N ASP A 100 14.89 0.25 -5.05
CA ASP A 100 13.68 0.80 -4.43
C ASP A 100 13.69 2.32 -4.44
N ALA A 101 14.80 2.95 -4.05
CA ALA A 101 14.96 4.40 -4.10
C ALA A 101 14.74 4.96 -5.53
N LEU A 102 15.31 4.31 -6.55
CA LEU A 102 15.08 4.70 -7.94
C LEU A 102 13.60 4.52 -8.36
N GLN A 103 12.98 3.41 -7.98
CA GLN A 103 11.58 3.11 -8.27
C GLN A 103 10.65 4.15 -7.66
N THR A 104 10.90 4.60 -6.42
CA THR A 104 10.09 5.66 -5.79
C THR A 104 10.14 6.97 -6.60
N LEU A 105 11.31 7.35 -7.12
CA LEU A 105 11.44 8.55 -7.95
C LEU A 105 10.64 8.43 -9.26
N ILE A 106 10.72 7.28 -9.92
CA ILE A 106 9.98 7.00 -11.16
C ILE A 106 8.47 7.04 -10.89
N MET A 107 8.01 6.39 -9.83
CA MET A 107 6.60 6.34 -9.41
C MET A 107 6.05 7.74 -9.11
N VAL A 108 6.80 8.55 -8.35
CA VAL A 108 6.40 9.92 -8.01
C VAL A 108 6.34 10.80 -9.27
N GLY A 109 7.35 10.71 -10.15
CA GLY A 109 7.34 11.44 -11.42
C GLY A 109 6.18 11.04 -12.33
N GLY A 110 5.88 9.73 -12.42
CA GLY A 110 4.73 9.21 -13.16
C GLY A 110 3.40 9.68 -12.59
N ALA A 111 3.24 9.69 -11.27
CA ALA A 111 2.05 10.18 -10.59
C ALA A 111 1.80 11.67 -10.85
N PHE A 112 2.83 12.51 -10.77
CA PHE A 112 2.70 13.93 -11.11
C PHE A 112 2.34 14.14 -12.58
N SER A 113 3.00 13.42 -13.48
CA SER A 113 2.73 13.51 -14.92
C SER A 113 1.28 13.13 -15.25
N LEU A 114 0.81 12.01 -14.70
CA LEU A 114 -0.59 11.56 -14.83
C LEU A 114 -1.56 12.56 -14.23
N MET A 115 -1.26 13.12 -13.07
CA MET A 115 -2.06 14.17 -12.44
C MET A 115 -2.24 15.35 -13.40
N PHE A 116 -1.16 15.93 -13.94
CA PHE A 116 -1.27 17.08 -14.86
C PHE A 116 -2.07 16.75 -16.12
N ILE A 117 -1.83 15.59 -16.75
CA ILE A 117 -2.55 15.18 -17.96
C ILE A 117 -4.04 14.99 -17.64
N ALA A 118 -4.37 14.34 -16.54
CA ALA A 118 -5.75 14.11 -16.12
C ALA A 118 -6.48 15.44 -15.85
N PHE A 119 -5.89 16.33 -15.05
CA PHE A 119 -6.47 17.64 -14.76
C PHE A 119 -6.63 18.51 -16.02
N SER A 120 -5.67 18.45 -16.97
CA SER A 120 -5.80 19.17 -18.24
C SER A 120 -6.95 18.66 -19.11
N LYS A 121 -7.22 17.34 -19.12
CA LYS A 121 -8.31 16.74 -19.90
C LYS A 121 -9.68 17.00 -19.31
N VAL A 122 -9.76 17.11 -17.98
CA VAL A 122 -11.01 17.28 -17.24
C VAL A 122 -11.41 18.76 -17.12
N GLY A 123 -10.54 19.71 -17.49
CA GLY A 123 -10.84 21.14 -17.36
C GLY A 123 -10.54 21.70 -15.97
N TRP A 124 -9.48 21.19 -15.34
CA TRP A 124 -9.03 21.56 -14.00
C TRP A 124 -10.10 21.32 -12.92
N TYR A 125 -10.11 22.13 -11.86
CA TYR A 125 -10.99 21.95 -10.71
C TYR A 125 -12.47 22.12 -11.08
N GLU A 126 -12.80 23.13 -11.88
CA GLU A 126 -14.19 23.41 -12.24
C GLU A 126 -14.80 22.29 -13.09
N GLY A 127 -14.08 21.86 -14.12
CA GLY A 127 -14.53 20.73 -14.94
C GLY A 127 -14.53 19.41 -14.16
N LEU A 128 -13.68 19.24 -13.15
CA LEU A 128 -13.74 18.08 -12.27
C LEU A 128 -15.05 18.07 -11.47
N VAL A 129 -15.45 19.20 -10.87
CA VAL A 129 -16.68 19.29 -10.08
C VAL A 129 -17.92 19.05 -10.94
N ASP A 130 -17.96 19.62 -12.14
CA ASP A 130 -19.09 19.48 -13.06
C ASP A 130 -19.19 18.05 -13.64
N HIS A 131 -18.09 17.54 -14.18
CA HIS A 131 -18.09 16.22 -14.82
C HIS A 131 -18.18 15.06 -13.83
N TYR A 132 -17.67 15.20 -12.60
CA TYR A 132 -17.71 14.13 -11.59
C TYR A 132 -19.14 13.69 -11.25
N MET A 133 -20.09 14.63 -11.18
CA MET A 133 -21.49 14.29 -10.91
C MET A 133 -22.18 13.58 -12.07
N THR A 134 -21.61 13.68 -13.28
CA THR A 134 -22.15 13.05 -14.51
C THR A 134 -21.42 11.77 -14.90
N SER A 135 -20.27 11.46 -14.29
CA SER A 135 -19.46 10.30 -14.61
C SER A 135 -20.03 9.03 -13.97
N VAL A 136 -20.96 8.37 -14.66
CA VAL A 136 -21.49 7.04 -14.30
C VAL A 136 -20.90 5.99 -15.24
N PRO A 137 -20.33 4.88 -14.73
CA PRO A 137 -19.76 3.84 -15.58
C PRO A 137 -20.84 3.11 -16.37
N MET A 138 -20.54 2.75 -17.63
CA MET A 138 -21.47 2.05 -18.53
C MET A 138 -21.80 0.61 -18.06
N VAL A 139 -20.96 0.04 -17.20
CA VAL A 139 -21.19 -1.27 -16.57
C VAL A 139 -21.38 -1.05 -15.08
N THR A 140 -22.59 -1.30 -14.58
CA THR A 140 -22.94 -1.20 -13.17
C THR A 140 -23.39 -2.55 -12.63
N VAL A 141 -22.94 -2.90 -11.43
CA VAL A 141 -23.45 -4.07 -10.70
C VAL A 141 -24.88 -3.77 -10.25
N ALA A 142 -25.83 -4.59 -10.70
CA ALA A 142 -27.24 -4.44 -10.35
C ALA A 142 -27.44 -4.44 -8.82
N ASN A 143 -28.36 -3.60 -8.33
CA ASN A 143 -28.75 -3.49 -6.92
C ASN A 143 -27.70 -2.87 -5.96
N THR A 144 -26.73 -2.08 -6.47
CA THR A 144 -25.74 -1.38 -5.62
C THR A 144 -25.61 0.11 -5.97
N THR A 145 -25.44 0.95 -4.94
CA THR A 145 -25.19 2.41 -5.09
C THR A 145 -23.72 2.76 -5.32
N CYS A 146 -22.81 1.77 -5.29
CA CYS A 146 -21.35 1.96 -5.37
C CYS A 146 -20.83 2.60 -6.66
N HIS A 147 -21.66 2.71 -7.72
CA HIS A 147 -21.25 3.21 -9.03
C HIS A 147 -21.79 4.62 -9.35
N ILE A 148 -22.55 5.23 -8.43
CA ILE A 148 -23.20 6.52 -8.65
C ILE A 148 -22.41 7.60 -7.88
N PRO A 149 -22.09 8.74 -8.50
CA PRO A 149 -21.42 9.84 -7.80
C PRO A 149 -22.29 10.34 -6.64
N ARG A 150 -21.69 10.36 -5.45
CA ARG A 150 -22.35 10.71 -4.19
C ARG A 150 -22.45 12.23 -4.04
N HIS A 151 -23.55 12.71 -3.47
CA HIS A 151 -23.74 14.16 -3.24
C HIS A 151 -22.74 14.75 -2.23
N ASP A 152 -22.19 13.94 -1.32
CA ASP A 152 -21.17 14.30 -0.33
C ASP A 152 -19.72 14.02 -0.81
N ALA A 153 -19.49 13.76 -2.09
CA ALA A 153 -18.19 13.33 -2.60
C ALA A 153 -17.03 14.32 -2.35
N PHE A 154 -17.33 15.62 -2.26
CA PHE A 154 -16.34 16.66 -2.00
C PHE A 154 -16.15 16.98 -0.51
N HIS A 155 -16.82 16.25 0.39
CA HIS A 155 -16.64 16.41 1.83
C HIS A 155 -15.57 15.42 2.34
N MET A 156 -14.44 15.96 2.81
CA MET A 156 -13.33 15.17 3.34
C MET A 156 -13.73 14.35 4.59
N PHE A 157 -14.59 14.92 5.44
CA PHE A 157 -15.18 14.21 6.58
C PHE A 157 -16.66 13.93 6.29
N ARG A 158 -16.99 12.65 6.15
CA ARG A 158 -18.37 12.17 5.93
C ARG A 158 -19.17 12.15 7.21
N ASP A 159 -20.48 12.03 7.09
CA ASP A 159 -21.39 11.93 8.23
C ASP A 159 -20.96 10.85 9.25
N PRO A 160 -21.02 11.14 10.56
CA PRO A 160 -20.55 10.24 11.61
C PRO A 160 -21.37 8.95 11.76
N ILE A 161 -22.62 8.92 11.29
CA ILE A 161 -23.59 7.85 11.61
C ILE A 161 -24.13 7.17 10.34
N SER A 162 -24.45 7.93 9.30
CA SER A 162 -25.07 7.44 8.06
C SER A 162 -24.11 7.29 6.88
N GLY A 163 -22.85 7.70 7.03
CA GLY A 163 -21.84 7.56 5.99
C GLY A 163 -21.29 6.14 5.91
N ASP A 164 -21.06 5.62 4.69
CA ASP A 164 -20.45 4.29 4.49
C ASP A 164 -19.02 4.22 5.05
N LEU A 165 -18.33 5.37 5.08
CA LEU A 165 -17.07 5.57 5.79
C LEU A 165 -17.25 6.72 6.79
N PRO A 166 -17.78 6.43 7.99
CA PRO A 166 -18.02 7.47 8.98
C PRO A 166 -16.68 8.01 9.48
N TRP A 167 -16.57 9.34 9.61
CA TRP A 167 -15.31 9.98 9.99
C TRP A 167 -14.70 9.45 11.30
N PRO A 168 -15.46 9.06 12.35
CA PRO A 168 -14.87 8.49 13.56
C PRO A 168 -14.19 7.16 13.28
N GLY A 169 -14.80 6.30 12.45
CA GLY A 169 -14.18 5.04 12.02
C GLY A 169 -12.91 5.26 11.20
N LEU A 170 -12.90 6.30 10.35
CA LEU A 170 -11.74 6.71 9.58
C LEU A 170 -10.59 7.20 10.48
N VAL A 171 -10.90 8.01 11.50
CA VAL A 171 -9.90 8.61 12.40
C VAL A 171 -9.41 7.65 13.48
N PHE A 172 -10.26 6.79 14.04
CA PHE A 172 -9.87 5.88 15.12
C PHE A 172 -9.61 4.45 14.64
N GLY A 173 -10.37 3.96 13.66
CA GLY A 173 -10.21 2.60 13.13
C GLY A 173 -9.02 2.46 12.19
N LEU A 174 -8.96 3.28 11.13
CA LEU A 174 -7.86 3.18 10.15
C LEU A 174 -6.50 3.55 10.74
N THR A 175 -6.48 4.25 11.87
CA THR A 175 -5.24 4.70 12.47
C THR A 175 -4.57 3.63 13.30
N VAL A 176 -5.34 2.72 13.90
CA VAL A 176 -4.82 1.48 14.47
C VAL A 176 -4.20 0.61 13.37
N LEU A 177 -4.91 0.42 12.26
CA LEU A 177 -4.39 -0.32 11.10
C LEU A 177 -3.14 0.33 10.52
N ALA A 178 -3.15 1.65 10.35
CA ALA A 178 -1.98 2.39 9.88
C ALA A 178 -0.80 2.26 10.85
N THR A 179 -1.04 2.26 12.16
CA THR A 179 0.04 2.06 13.15
C THR A 179 0.65 0.67 13.02
N TRP A 180 -0.18 -0.36 12.79
CA TRP A 180 0.34 -1.69 12.52
C TRP A 180 1.15 -1.74 11.22
N VAL A 181 0.60 -1.24 10.10
CA VAL A 181 1.29 -1.25 8.79
C VAL A 181 2.59 -0.46 8.82
N TRP A 182 2.58 0.76 9.36
CA TRP A 182 3.76 1.62 9.28
C TRP A 182 4.77 1.35 10.39
N CYS A 183 4.31 1.05 11.60
CA CYS A 183 5.19 0.92 12.77
C CYS A 183 5.55 -0.52 13.14
N THR A 184 4.82 -1.53 12.64
CA THR A 184 5.04 -2.94 13.03
C THR A 184 5.38 -3.84 11.85
N ASP A 185 4.82 -3.56 10.67
CA ASP A 185 5.11 -4.24 9.40
C ASP A 185 6.30 -3.56 8.71
N GLN A 186 7.48 -3.65 9.33
CA GLN A 186 8.78 -3.21 8.80
C GLN A 186 9.65 -4.39 8.42
#